data_AF-A0A535PLH8-F1
#
_entry.id   AF-A0A535PLH8-F1
#
_cell.length_a   1.000
_cell.length_b   1.000
_cell.length_c   1.000
_cell.angle_alpha   90.00
_cell.angle_beta   90.00
_cell.angle_gamma   90.00
#
_symmetry.space_group_name_H-M   'P 1'
#
loop_
_entity.id
_entity.type
_entity.pdbx_description
1 polymer ?
#
loop_
_entity_poly.entity_id
_entity_poly.type
_entity_poly.pdbx_seq_one_letter_code
_entity_poly.pdbx_strand_id
1 'polypeptide(L)'
;DCVAVVANSLYRQGSEFVEGVNAISGERCSPHPHNFSDRALRPGDPAYFDVLHSFNGYRTCYYRTFAVGSASRAMVDAYKRCRDYLDQAIALVKPGTSTAEVTSIFPKAQEFGFANEEQAFALQLGHGVGLSIWEKPVFSRLVSLDHPEVIEENMVFALETFWPATDGWSAARIEEQMVVTKDGAEVITRFPAEELLVAGRRYYTAGGHLPTIRETQSNLNADGQSPVVQAAKREGAKVRAHRD
;
A
#
# COMPACT_ATOMS: atom_id res chain seq x y z
N ASP A 1 21.29 6.70 6.20
CA ASP A 1 21.41 7.48 4.93
C ASP A 1 20.10 7.80 4.25
N CYS A 2 19.33 6.84 3.72
CA CYS A 2 18.10 7.12 2.97
C CYS A 2 17.10 8.00 3.75
N VAL A 3 16.87 7.66 5.03
CA VAL A 3 16.03 8.45 5.96
C VAL A 3 16.48 9.91 6.04
N ALA A 4 17.79 10.15 6.20
CA ALA A 4 18.34 11.50 6.30
C ALA A 4 18.17 12.29 4.99
N VAL A 5 18.38 11.63 3.84
CA VAL A 5 18.17 12.25 2.52
C VAL A 5 16.71 12.66 2.34
N VAL A 6 15.77 11.77 2.66
CA VAL A 6 14.33 12.04 2.55
C VAL A 6 13.94 13.17 3.50
N ALA A 7 14.28 13.08 4.78
CA ALA A 7 13.94 14.10 5.78
C ALA A 7 14.49 15.49 5.40
N ASN A 8 15.77 15.57 5.00
CA ASN A 8 16.36 16.83 4.54
C ASN A 8 15.66 17.37 3.28
N SER A 9 15.27 16.48 2.35
CA SER A 9 14.53 16.88 1.15
C SER A 9 13.15 17.44 1.49
N LEU A 10 12.42 16.80 2.41
CA LEU A 10 11.10 17.24 2.85
C LEU A 10 11.16 18.63 3.51
N TYR A 11 12.10 18.86 4.43
CA TYR A 11 12.27 20.18 5.03
C TYR A 11 12.63 21.26 4.01
N ARG A 12 13.50 20.94 3.03
CA ARG A 12 13.84 21.89 1.94
C ARG A 12 12.67 22.19 1.02
N GLN A 13 11.70 21.29 0.92
CA GLN A 13 10.48 21.46 0.13
C GLN A 13 9.33 22.09 0.93
N GLY A 14 9.59 22.56 2.15
CA GLY A 14 8.63 23.31 2.95
C GLY A 14 7.77 22.46 3.89
N SER A 15 8.15 21.21 4.13
CA SER A 15 7.51 20.44 5.20
C SER A 15 7.76 21.11 6.56
N GLU A 16 6.71 21.21 7.37
CA GLU A 16 6.79 21.83 8.69
C GLU A 16 7.28 20.85 9.76
N PHE A 17 6.98 19.56 9.57
CA PHE A 17 7.37 18.48 10.46
C PHE A 17 7.50 17.17 9.70
N VAL A 18 8.61 16.46 9.91
CA VAL A 18 8.80 15.09 9.44
C VAL A 18 8.62 14.17 10.63
N GLU A 19 7.44 13.55 10.73
CA GLU A 19 7.06 12.66 11.82
C GLU A 19 7.83 11.33 11.74
N GLY A 20 8.06 10.84 10.52
CA GLY A 20 8.82 9.63 10.30
C GLY A 20 9.17 9.39 8.84
N VAL A 21 10.26 8.66 8.62
CA VAL A 21 10.56 8.03 7.34
C VAL A 21 10.89 6.58 7.64
N ASN A 22 9.90 5.70 7.52
CA ASN A 22 10.09 4.28 7.78
C ASN A 22 10.73 3.65 6.54
N ALA A 23 12.06 3.61 6.52
CA ALA A 23 12.86 2.96 5.49
C ALA A 23 13.25 1.54 5.93
N ILE A 24 12.53 0.53 5.42
CA ILE A 24 12.75 -0.87 5.73
C ILE A 24 13.29 -1.58 4.49
N SER A 25 14.25 -2.49 4.66
CA SER A 25 14.80 -3.26 3.55
C SER A 25 15.11 -4.70 3.89
N GLY A 26 15.11 -5.55 2.86
CA GLY A 26 15.54 -6.93 2.93
C GLY A 26 14.59 -7.82 3.73
N GLU A 27 15.16 -8.73 4.51
CA GLU A 27 14.44 -9.63 5.42
C GLU A 27 13.63 -8.90 6.50
N ARG A 28 13.94 -7.61 6.75
CA ARG A 28 13.14 -6.79 7.66
C ARG A 28 11.80 -6.38 7.04
N CYS A 29 11.59 -6.61 5.74
CA CYS A 29 10.30 -6.34 5.11
C CYS A 29 9.20 -7.34 5.54
N SER A 30 9.58 -8.48 6.12
CA SER A 30 8.65 -9.53 6.56
C SER A 30 9.19 -10.28 7.80
N PRO A 31 8.72 -10.00 9.03
CA PRO A 31 7.62 -9.09 9.39
C PRO A 31 8.05 -7.61 9.41
N HIS A 32 7.10 -6.70 9.15
CA HIS A 32 7.31 -5.24 9.08
C HIS A 32 7.51 -4.60 10.47
N PRO A 33 8.70 -4.08 10.83
CA PRO A 33 8.99 -3.53 12.15
C PRO A 33 8.65 -2.04 12.31
N HIS A 34 8.15 -1.38 11.25
CA HIS A 34 7.89 0.07 11.19
C HIS A 34 9.06 1.00 11.57
N ASN A 35 10.29 0.49 11.65
CA ASN A 35 11.48 1.27 12.02
C ASN A 35 12.66 1.01 11.08
N PHE A 36 13.43 2.05 10.75
CA PHE A 36 14.69 1.90 10.01
C PHE A 36 15.82 1.32 10.89
N SER A 37 16.95 0.96 10.29
CA SER A 37 18.15 0.51 11.01
C SER A 37 19.43 0.83 10.22
N ASP A 38 20.58 0.44 10.77
CA ASP A 38 21.89 0.54 10.10
C ASP A 38 22.10 -0.52 8.99
N ARG A 39 21.05 -1.26 8.61
CA ARG A 39 21.14 -2.27 7.55
C ARG A 39 21.40 -1.60 6.20
N ALA A 40 22.52 -1.97 5.57
CA ALA A 40 22.82 -1.54 4.21
C ALA A 40 21.85 -2.16 3.19
N LEU A 41 21.45 -1.37 2.20
CA LEU A 41 20.71 -1.86 1.02
C LEU A 41 21.60 -2.76 0.17
N ARG A 42 21.05 -3.89 -0.30
CA ARG A 42 21.75 -4.89 -1.12
C ARG A 42 20.96 -5.17 -2.40
N PRO A 43 21.64 -5.49 -3.51
CA PRO A 43 20.95 -5.96 -4.71
C PRO A 43 20.01 -7.14 -4.41
N GLY A 44 18.79 -7.07 -4.91
CA GLY A 44 17.72 -8.05 -4.67
C GLY A 44 16.83 -7.74 -3.47
N ASP A 45 17.19 -6.78 -2.62
CA ASP A 45 16.36 -6.43 -1.47
C ASP A 45 15.02 -5.81 -1.93
N PRO A 46 13.87 -6.20 -1.34
CA PRO A 46 12.76 -5.27 -1.23
C PRO A 46 13.18 -4.08 -0.35
N ALA A 47 12.70 -2.90 -0.67
CA ALA A 47 12.86 -1.73 0.17
C ALA A 47 11.58 -0.90 0.09
N TYR A 48 10.83 -0.81 1.17
CA TYR A 48 9.66 0.06 1.21
C TYR A 48 9.88 1.25 2.15
N PHE A 49 9.32 2.38 1.72
CA PHE A 49 9.41 3.67 2.38
C PHE A 49 8.01 4.14 2.71
N ASP A 50 7.77 4.33 4.00
CA ASP A 50 6.66 5.10 4.55
C ASP A 50 7.15 6.52 4.80
N VAL A 51 6.45 7.53 4.29
CA VAL A 51 6.83 8.93 4.48
C VAL A 51 5.70 9.66 5.18
N LEU A 52 5.96 10.03 6.45
CA LEU A 52 5.02 10.72 7.32
C LEU A 52 5.54 12.13 7.58
N HIS A 53 4.86 13.12 7.01
CA HIS A 53 5.25 14.52 7.14
C HIS A 53 4.04 15.45 7.07
N SER A 54 4.25 16.73 7.37
CA SER A 54 3.19 17.74 7.32
C SER A 54 3.50 18.93 6.41
N PHE A 55 2.43 19.53 5.90
CA PHE A 55 2.42 20.78 5.15
C PHE A 55 1.13 21.55 5.45
N ASN A 56 1.23 22.84 5.80
CA ASN A 56 0.10 23.67 6.26
C ASN A 56 -0.73 23.03 7.40
N GLY A 57 -0.07 22.28 8.28
CA GLY A 57 -0.69 21.52 9.35
C GLY A 57 -1.36 20.21 8.90
N TYR A 58 -1.45 19.89 7.61
CA TYR A 58 -2.00 18.63 7.14
C TYR A 58 -0.92 17.56 7.01
N ARG A 59 -1.24 16.33 7.39
CA ARG A 59 -0.35 15.16 7.35
C ARG A 59 -0.54 14.41 6.04
N THR A 60 0.48 13.64 5.68
CA THR A 60 0.43 12.65 4.62
C THR A 60 1.00 11.33 5.12
N CYS A 61 0.46 10.21 4.65
CA CYS A 61 0.99 8.86 4.86
C CYS A 61 1.03 8.12 3.53
N TYR A 62 2.19 7.63 3.09
CA TYR A 62 2.24 6.77 1.92
C TYR A 62 3.43 5.81 1.95
N TYR A 63 3.14 4.52 1.79
CA TYR A 63 4.06 3.47 1.41
C TYR A 63 4.35 3.42 -0.08
N ARG A 64 5.63 3.28 -0.42
CA ARG A 64 6.08 2.77 -1.72
C ARG A 64 7.09 1.65 -1.55
N THR A 65 6.90 0.56 -2.28
CA THR A 65 7.85 -0.55 -2.37
C THR A 65 8.71 -0.44 -3.61
N PHE A 66 10.01 -0.62 -3.42
CA PHE A 66 11.03 -0.73 -4.46
C PHE A 66 11.74 -2.09 -4.35
N ALA A 67 12.37 -2.51 -5.44
CA ALA A 67 13.40 -3.54 -5.41
C ALA A 67 14.77 -2.92 -5.70
N VAL A 68 15.83 -3.34 -5.04
CA VAL A 68 17.17 -2.77 -5.23
C VAL A 68 17.90 -3.52 -6.35
N GLY A 69 18.19 -2.86 -7.47
CA GLY A 69 18.97 -3.44 -8.59
C GLY A 69 18.23 -4.45 -9.47
N SER A 70 17.54 -5.42 -8.87
CA SER A 70 16.69 -6.41 -9.55
C SER A 70 15.58 -6.93 -8.63
N ALA A 71 14.47 -7.40 -9.19
CA ALA A 71 13.38 -8.04 -8.44
C ALA A 71 13.28 -9.53 -8.78
N SER A 72 13.05 -10.37 -7.77
CA SER A 72 12.68 -11.78 -7.97
C SER A 72 11.26 -11.87 -8.55
N ARG A 73 10.92 -12.99 -9.20
CA ARG A 73 9.53 -13.23 -9.64
C ARG A 73 8.55 -13.21 -8.47
N ALA A 74 8.93 -13.83 -7.35
CA ALA A 74 8.13 -13.84 -6.12
C ALA A 74 7.82 -12.43 -5.62
N MET A 75 8.79 -11.51 -5.67
CA MET A 75 8.59 -10.11 -5.26
C MET A 75 7.69 -9.35 -6.23
N VAL A 76 7.83 -9.57 -7.54
CA VAL A 76 6.95 -8.98 -8.56
C VAL A 76 5.51 -9.46 -8.39
N ASP A 77 5.32 -10.76 -8.15
CA ASP A 77 4.00 -11.35 -7.96
C ASP A 77 3.36 -10.89 -6.65
N ALA A 78 4.14 -10.76 -5.57
CA ALA A 78 3.67 -10.18 -4.32
C ALA A 78 3.23 -8.73 -4.48
N TYR A 79 4.00 -7.92 -5.21
CA TYR A 79 3.62 -6.53 -5.50
C TYR A 79 2.31 -6.44 -6.28
N LYS A 80 2.16 -7.25 -7.33
CA LYS A 80 0.91 -7.31 -8.11
C LYS A 80 -0.27 -7.68 -7.24
N ARG A 81 -0.12 -8.66 -6.35
CA ARG A 81 -1.18 -9.08 -5.43
C ARG A 81 -1.54 -7.97 -4.44
N CYS A 82 -0.53 -7.30 -3.88
CA CYS A 82 -0.67 -6.15 -3.01
C CYS A 82 -1.46 -5.02 -3.70
N ARG A 83 -1.10 -4.70 -4.95
CA ARG A 83 -1.77 -3.67 -5.76
C ARG A 83 -3.21 -4.04 -6.10
N ASP A 84 -3.46 -5.30 -6.47
CA ASP A 84 -4.79 -5.82 -6.82
C ASP A 84 -5.80 -5.68 -5.66
N TYR A 85 -5.36 -5.95 -4.42
CA TYR A 85 -6.20 -5.70 -3.23
C TYR A 85 -6.50 -4.22 -3.03
N LEU A 86 -5.50 -3.36 -3.23
CA LEU A 86 -5.63 -1.92 -3.05
C LEU A 86 -6.61 -1.33 -4.08
N ASP A 87 -6.49 -1.73 -5.34
CA ASP A 87 -7.39 -1.28 -6.42
C ASP A 87 -8.83 -1.71 -6.18
N GLN A 88 -9.05 -2.96 -5.75
CA GLN A 88 -10.39 -3.45 -5.40
C GLN A 88 -10.98 -2.70 -4.20
N ALA A 89 -10.17 -2.40 -3.19
CA ALA A 89 -10.62 -1.62 -2.04
C ALA A 89 -11.00 -0.18 -2.44
N ILE A 90 -10.15 0.49 -3.23
CA ILE A 90 -10.40 1.84 -3.75
C ILE A 90 -11.67 1.87 -4.62
N ALA A 91 -11.91 0.84 -5.44
CA ALA A 91 -13.10 0.77 -6.30
C ALA A 91 -14.43 0.71 -5.54
N LEU A 92 -14.41 0.31 -4.26
CA LEU A 92 -15.59 0.32 -3.39
C LEU A 92 -15.83 1.67 -2.72
N VAL A 93 -14.83 2.54 -2.69
CA VAL A 93 -14.90 3.83 -2.00
C VAL A 93 -15.81 4.78 -2.75
N LYS A 94 -16.91 5.15 -2.10
CA LYS A 94 -17.83 6.22 -2.48
C LYS A 94 -18.71 6.58 -1.27
N PRO A 95 -19.41 7.73 -1.30
CA PRO A 95 -20.36 8.08 -0.25
C PRO A 95 -21.41 6.97 -0.04
N GLY A 96 -21.64 6.61 1.23
CA GLY A 96 -22.59 5.58 1.64
C GLY A 96 -22.02 4.17 1.77
N THR A 97 -20.84 3.86 1.21
CA THR A 97 -20.15 2.59 1.46
C THR A 97 -19.60 2.57 2.88
N SER A 98 -19.67 1.45 3.59
CA SER A 98 -19.11 1.28 4.93
C SER A 98 -17.65 0.82 4.93
N THR A 99 -16.92 1.10 6.02
CA THR A 99 -15.56 0.54 6.22
C THR A 99 -15.56 -0.99 6.25
N ALA A 100 -16.65 -1.64 6.70
CA ALA A 100 -16.82 -3.10 6.63
C ALA A 100 -16.81 -3.62 5.18
N GLU A 101 -17.53 -2.94 4.29
CA GLU A 101 -17.60 -3.33 2.88
C GLU A 101 -16.23 -3.22 2.21
N VAL A 102 -15.48 -2.14 2.46
CA VAL A 102 -14.11 -1.97 1.93
C VAL A 102 -13.18 -3.05 2.49
N THR A 103 -13.18 -3.26 3.81
CA THR A 103 -12.30 -4.25 4.48
C THR A 103 -12.68 -5.71 4.19
N SER A 104 -13.85 -5.96 3.60
CA SER A 104 -14.23 -7.30 3.12
C SER A 104 -13.33 -7.81 1.99
N ILE A 105 -12.68 -6.90 1.26
CA ILE A 105 -11.68 -7.19 0.22
C ILE A 105 -10.34 -7.58 0.82
N PHE A 106 -10.01 -7.07 2.02
CA PHE A 106 -8.73 -7.36 2.65
C PHE A 106 -8.61 -8.86 2.98
N PRO A 107 -7.43 -9.46 2.75
CA PRO A 107 -7.17 -10.85 3.09
C PRO A 107 -7.30 -11.09 4.59
N LYS A 108 -7.73 -12.30 4.94
CA LYS A 108 -7.85 -12.74 6.34
C LYS A 108 -6.47 -12.99 6.93
N ALA A 109 -6.36 -12.86 8.25
CA ALA A 109 -5.16 -13.20 9.00
C ALA A 109 -4.53 -14.56 8.63
N GLN A 110 -5.35 -15.59 8.37
CA GLN A 110 -4.86 -16.93 8.04
C GLN A 110 -4.18 -17.00 6.67
N GLU A 111 -4.51 -16.09 5.75
CA GLU A 111 -3.83 -15.99 4.44
C GLU A 111 -2.40 -15.47 4.59
N PHE A 112 -2.10 -14.79 5.69
CA PHE A 112 -0.75 -14.38 6.09
C PHE A 112 -0.06 -15.38 7.02
N GLY A 113 -0.75 -16.46 7.43
CA GLY A 113 -0.24 -17.42 8.40
C GLY A 113 -0.41 -17.03 9.87
N PHE A 114 -1.23 -16.02 10.19
CA PHE A 114 -1.56 -15.64 11.57
C PHE A 114 -2.81 -16.35 12.08
N ALA A 115 -2.92 -16.48 13.41
CA ALA A 115 -4.04 -17.17 14.03
C ALA A 115 -5.35 -16.36 13.96
N ASN A 116 -5.27 -15.04 14.08
CA ASN A 116 -6.42 -14.14 14.18
C ASN A 116 -6.10 -12.72 13.66
N GLU A 117 -7.14 -11.90 13.51
CA GLU A 117 -7.04 -10.54 12.95
C GLU A 117 -6.23 -9.58 13.85
N GLU A 118 -6.14 -9.85 15.16
CA GLU A 118 -5.33 -9.05 16.09
C GLU A 118 -3.83 -9.14 15.75
N GLN A 119 -3.35 -10.35 15.46
CA GLN A 119 -1.95 -10.57 15.05
C GLN A 119 -1.63 -9.99 13.67
N ALA A 120 -2.64 -9.82 12.80
CA ALA A 120 -2.49 -9.28 11.45
C ALA A 120 -2.85 -7.78 11.35
N PHE A 121 -3.23 -7.14 12.47
CA PHE A 121 -3.90 -5.83 12.49
C PHE A 121 -3.21 -4.74 11.65
N ALA A 122 -1.88 -4.63 11.75
CA ALA A 122 -1.11 -3.57 11.08
C ALA A 122 -0.66 -3.93 9.64
N LEU A 123 -1.02 -5.11 9.14
CA LEU A 123 -0.64 -5.53 7.78
C LEU A 123 -1.57 -4.97 6.71
N GLN A 124 -2.88 -5.00 6.95
CA GLN A 124 -3.92 -4.48 6.07
C GLN A 124 -4.72 -3.44 6.83
N LEU A 125 -4.52 -2.18 6.50
CA LEU A 125 -5.03 -1.07 7.30
C LEU A 125 -5.46 0.07 6.38
N GLY A 126 -6.36 0.89 6.87
CA GLY A 126 -6.54 2.24 6.37
C GLY A 126 -7.00 3.12 7.51
N HIS A 127 -6.80 4.42 7.33
CA HIS A 127 -7.10 5.41 8.35
C HIS A 127 -7.38 6.76 7.72
N GLY A 128 -8.22 7.56 8.38
CA GLY A 128 -8.34 8.98 8.09
C GLY A 128 -6.99 9.67 8.20
N VAL A 129 -6.79 10.71 7.40
CA VAL A 129 -5.60 11.56 7.47
C VAL A 129 -6.00 13.02 7.22
N GLY A 130 -5.48 13.91 8.04
CA GLY A 130 -5.83 15.32 8.04
C GLY A 130 -4.86 16.12 8.92
N LEU A 131 -5.33 16.64 10.05
CA LEU A 131 -4.48 17.31 11.04
C LEU A 131 -3.78 16.33 11.99
N SER A 132 -4.14 15.05 11.98
CA SER A 132 -3.40 13.97 12.62
C SER A 132 -3.03 12.94 11.56
N ILE A 133 -1.95 12.21 11.81
CA ILE A 133 -1.48 11.17 10.90
C ILE A 133 -2.46 9.99 10.87
N TRP A 134 -3.07 9.67 12.02
CA TRP A 134 -4.12 8.68 12.17
C TRP A 134 -5.40 9.34 12.67
N GLU A 135 -6.42 9.35 11.83
CA GLU A 135 -7.76 9.84 12.12
C GLU A 135 -8.81 8.79 11.75
N LYS A 136 -10.08 9.12 12.00
CA LYS A 136 -11.21 8.35 11.51
C LYS A 136 -11.48 8.63 10.04
N PRO A 137 -12.06 7.68 9.28
CA PRO A 137 -12.47 6.36 9.74
C PRO A 137 -11.30 5.35 9.78
N VAL A 138 -11.45 4.28 10.56
CA VAL A 138 -10.50 3.15 10.56
C VAL A 138 -10.98 2.03 9.64
N PHE A 139 -10.10 1.57 8.76
CA PHE A 139 -10.32 0.42 7.89
C PHE A 139 -9.45 -0.74 8.39
N SER A 140 -10.03 -1.63 9.18
CA SER A 140 -9.36 -2.85 9.61
C SER A 140 -10.37 -3.97 9.74
N ARG A 141 -10.02 -5.18 9.31
CA ARG A 141 -10.86 -6.37 9.52
C ARG A 141 -11.14 -6.63 11.01
N LEU A 142 -10.24 -6.21 11.90
CA LEU A 142 -10.41 -6.35 13.35
C LEU A 142 -11.51 -5.42 13.92
N VAL A 143 -11.72 -4.25 13.31
CA VAL A 143 -12.57 -3.19 13.87
C VAL A 143 -13.80 -2.96 13.00
N SER A 144 -13.62 -2.77 11.70
CA SER A 144 -14.67 -2.32 10.78
C SER A 144 -15.79 -3.34 10.62
N LEU A 145 -15.54 -4.63 10.80
CA LEU A 145 -16.58 -5.68 10.67
C LEU A 145 -17.64 -5.60 11.79
N ASP A 146 -17.22 -5.27 13.01
CA ASP A 146 -18.11 -5.15 14.18
C ASP A 146 -18.56 -3.69 14.41
N HIS A 147 -17.75 -2.73 13.97
CA HIS A 147 -17.95 -1.29 14.16
C HIS A 147 -17.77 -0.53 12.83
N PRO A 148 -18.66 -0.73 11.84
CA PRO A 148 -18.56 -0.04 10.56
C PRO A 148 -18.81 1.47 10.71
N GLU A 149 -18.00 2.26 10.01
CA GLU A 149 -18.22 3.69 9.81
C GLU A 149 -18.65 3.93 8.36
N VAL A 150 -19.56 4.88 8.13
CA VAL A 150 -20.04 5.21 6.78
C VAL A 150 -19.08 6.22 6.15
N ILE A 151 -18.67 5.95 4.92
CA ILE A 151 -17.85 6.86 4.12
C ILE A 151 -18.73 8.01 3.61
N GLU A 152 -18.27 9.25 3.78
CA GLU A 152 -18.95 10.46 3.33
C GLU A 152 -18.09 11.22 2.30
N GLU A 153 -18.73 12.03 1.46
CA GLU A 153 -18.04 12.91 0.51
C GLU A 153 -17.10 13.88 1.24
N ASN A 154 -15.94 14.16 0.66
CA ASN A 154 -14.85 14.96 1.21
C ASN A 154 -14.06 14.34 2.36
N MET A 155 -14.36 13.10 2.78
CA MET A 155 -13.43 12.37 3.66
C MET A 155 -12.10 12.16 2.94
N VAL A 156 -11.01 12.24 3.71
CA VAL A 156 -9.65 11.97 3.24
C VAL A 156 -9.05 10.87 4.10
N PHE A 157 -8.56 9.81 3.45
CA PHE A 157 -7.96 8.68 4.13
C PHE A 157 -6.93 8.00 3.25
N ALA A 158 -6.10 7.17 3.88
CA ALA A 158 -5.18 6.28 3.22
C ALA A 158 -5.67 4.84 3.34
N LEU A 159 -5.47 4.05 2.28
CA LEU A 159 -5.63 2.60 2.30
C LEU A 159 -4.27 1.96 2.02
N GLU A 160 -3.88 1.03 2.88
CA GLU A 160 -2.57 0.37 2.91
C GLU A 160 -2.74 -1.14 2.78
N THR A 161 -2.02 -1.73 1.84
CA THR A 161 -2.00 -3.18 1.64
C THR A 161 -0.61 -3.76 1.81
N PHE A 162 -0.56 -5.00 2.28
CA PHE A 162 0.65 -5.80 2.44
C PHE A 162 0.45 -7.20 1.86
N TRP A 163 1.45 -7.74 1.17
CA TRP A 163 1.45 -9.13 0.76
C TRP A 163 2.84 -9.78 0.87
N PRO A 164 2.98 -10.91 1.58
CA PRO A 164 4.24 -11.64 1.66
C PRO A 164 4.54 -12.34 0.33
N ALA A 165 5.81 -12.34 -0.07
CA ALA A 165 6.25 -13.09 -1.23
C ALA A 165 6.39 -14.58 -0.91
N THR A 166 6.32 -15.40 -1.96
CA THR A 166 6.42 -16.87 -1.86
C THR A 166 7.85 -17.36 -1.60
N ASP A 167 8.83 -16.47 -1.54
CA ASP A 167 10.22 -16.80 -1.17
C ASP A 167 10.43 -16.91 0.34
N GLY A 168 9.43 -16.57 1.15
CA GLY A 168 9.42 -16.74 2.60
C GLY A 168 10.16 -15.65 3.39
N TRP A 169 10.66 -14.59 2.75
CA TRP A 169 11.40 -13.54 3.44
C TRP A 169 11.15 -12.13 2.90
N SER A 170 10.70 -11.96 1.66
CA SER A 170 10.36 -10.65 1.10
C SER A 170 8.85 -10.38 1.16
N ALA A 171 8.46 -9.11 1.03
CA ALA A 171 7.07 -8.69 1.00
C ALA A 171 6.90 -7.34 0.31
N ALA A 172 5.73 -7.10 -0.25
CA ALA A 172 5.33 -5.82 -0.80
C ALA A 172 4.37 -5.09 0.16
N ARG A 173 4.49 -3.76 0.20
CA ARG A 173 3.56 -2.85 0.87
C ARG A 173 3.30 -1.61 0.01
N ILE A 174 2.03 -1.26 -0.16
CA ILE A 174 1.61 -0.15 -1.01
C ILE A 174 0.50 0.61 -0.29
N GLU A 175 0.52 1.92 -0.37
CA GLU A 175 -0.53 2.78 0.19
C GLU A 175 -0.89 3.89 -0.78
N GLU A 176 -2.17 4.23 -0.83
CA GLU A 176 -2.66 5.37 -1.59
C GLU A 176 -3.53 6.23 -0.68
N GLN A 177 -3.29 7.54 -0.67
CA GLN A 177 -4.19 8.52 -0.08
C GLN A 177 -5.19 8.96 -1.13
N MET A 178 -6.43 9.16 -0.68
CA MET A 178 -7.51 9.57 -1.55
C MET A 178 -8.47 10.53 -0.85
N VAL A 179 -9.14 11.34 -1.67
CA VAL A 179 -10.31 12.13 -1.27
C VAL A 179 -11.56 11.47 -1.84
N VAL A 180 -12.60 11.33 -1.02
CA VAL A 180 -13.90 10.82 -1.46
C VAL A 180 -14.62 11.90 -2.25
N THR A 181 -15.01 11.59 -3.48
CA THR A 181 -15.82 12.45 -4.36
C THR A 181 -17.29 12.05 -4.27
N LYS A 182 -18.19 12.82 -4.88
CA LYS A 182 -19.64 12.51 -4.93
C LYS A 182 -20.00 11.08 -5.36
N ASP A 183 -19.17 10.46 -6.20
CA ASP A 183 -19.46 9.20 -6.90
C ASP A 183 -18.33 8.17 -6.79
N GLY A 184 -17.27 8.45 -6.04
CA GLY A 184 -16.09 7.60 -5.95
C GLY A 184 -15.00 8.14 -5.04
N ALA A 185 -13.76 7.92 -5.45
CA ALA A 185 -12.57 8.50 -4.84
C ALA A 185 -11.55 8.94 -5.89
N GLU A 186 -10.86 10.04 -5.58
CA GLU A 186 -9.71 10.54 -6.32
C GLU A 186 -8.43 10.24 -5.54
N VAL A 187 -7.49 9.54 -6.17
CA VAL A 187 -6.21 9.22 -5.53
C VAL A 187 -5.26 10.40 -5.64
N ILE A 188 -4.93 11.01 -4.50
CA ILE A 188 -4.12 12.23 -4.42
C ILE A 188 -2.63 11.95 -4.21
N THR A 189 -2.24 10.72 -3.87
CA THR A 189 -0.82 10.34 -3.91
C THR A 189 -0.33 10.32 -5.34
N ARG A 190 0.74 11.06 -5.63
CA ARG A 190 1.21 11.27 -7.02
C ARG A 190 2.41 10.43 -7.41
N PHE A 191 3.05 9.69 -6.51
CA PHE A 191 4.17 8.84 -6.92
C PHE A 191 3.63 7.56 -7.60
N PRO A 192 4.21 7.12 -8.74
CA PRO A 192 3.76 5.89 -9.43
C PRO A 192 3.74 4.67 -8.51
N ALA A 193 2.78 3.77 -8.74
CA ALA A 193 2.57 2.57 -7.92
C ALA A 193 1.96 1.39 -8.70
N GLU A 194 1.77 1.51 -10.01
CA GLU A 194 1.12 0.52 -10.84
C GLU A 194 2.01 -0.72 -11.04
N GLU A 195 3.34 -0.52 -11.03
CA GLU A 195 4.33 -1.58 -11.17
C GLU A 195 5.43 -1.46 -10.11
N LEU A 196 6.03 -2.59 -9.74
CA LEU A 196 7.18 -2.63 -8.85
C LEU A 196 8.36 -1.91 -9.50
N LEU A 197 8.78 -0.80 -8.92
CA LEU A 197 9.96 -0.07 -9.36
C LEU A 197 11.23 -0.70 -8.80
N VAL A 198 12.14 -1.06 -9.68
CA VAL A 198 13.53 -1.44 -9.40
C VAL A 198 14.42 -0.20 -9.36
N ALA A 199 14.94 0.15 -8.19
CA ALA A 199 15.91 1.23 -7.99
C ALA A 199 17.24 0.92 -8.70
N GLY A 200 17.84 1.95 -9.31
CA GLY A 200 19.07 1.83 -10.10
C GLY A 200 18.84 1.49 -11.58
N ARG A 201 17.59 1.23 -12.00
CA ARG A 201 17.22 1.08 -13.41
C ARG A 201 16.69 2.39 -13.99
N ARG A 202 16.95 2.65 -15.28
CA ARG A 202 16.27 3.70 -16.04
C ARG A 202 14.99 3.15 -16.65
N TYR A 203 13.87 3.82 -16.40
CA TYR A 203 12.57 3.48 -16.97
C TYR A 203 12.28 4.37 -18.18
N TYR A 204 11.74 3.74 -19.23
CA TYR A 204 11.29 4.41 -20.43
C TYR A 204 9.86 3.96 -20.77
N THR A 205 9.01 4.92 -21.13
CA THR A 205 7.69 4.73 -21.72
C THR A 205 7.75 5.07 -23.21
N ALA A 206 6.67 4.83 -23.95
CA ALA A 206 6.58 5.17 -25.37
C ALA A 206 6.87 6.67 -25.66
N GLY A 207 6.68 7.55 -24.66
CA GLY A 207 6.92 8.99 -24.76
C GLY A 207 8.25 9.48 -24.19
N GLY A 208 9.14 8.62 -23.69
CA GLY A 208 10.41 9.02 -23.10
C GLY A 208 10.64 8.41 -21.71
N HIS A 209 11.16 9.18 -20.75
CA HIS A 209 11.33 8.67 -19.38
C HIS A 209 9.97 8.42 -18.71
N LEU A 210 9.89 7.39 -17.85
CA LEU A 210 8.71 7.20 -17.00
C LEU A 210 8.56 8.43 -16.09
N PRO A 211 7.41 9.13 -16.11
CA PRO A 211 7.16 10.23 -15.21
C PRO A 211 7.30 9.77 -13.75
N THR A 212 8.05 10.51 -12.94
CA THR A 212 8.15 10.26 -11.50
C THR A 212 6.97 10.85 -10.72
N ILE A 213 6.01 11.44 -11.43
CA ILE A 213 4.81 12.07 -10.92
C ILE A 213 3.64 11.64 -11.80
N ARG A 214 2.57 11.23 -11.14
CA ARG A 214 1.28 10.81 -11.66
C ARG A 214 0.30 11.98 -11.57
N GLU A 215 -0.62 12.04 -12.52
CA GLU A 215 -1.82 12.88 -12.39
C GLU A 215 -2.77 12.26 -11.35
N THR A 216 -3.71 13.03 -10.81
CA THR A 216 -4.53 12.62 -9.66
C THR A 216 -5.59 11.54 -9.96
N GLN A 217 -5.60 10.93 -11.16
CA GLN A 217 -6.66 10.02 -11.63
C GLN A 217 -6.19 8.63 -12.12
N SER A 218 -5.07 8.09 -11.62
CA SER A 218 -4.52 6.82 -12.13
C SER A 218 -5.28 5.55 -11.76
N ASN A 219 -6.23 5.63 -10.81
CA ASN A 219 -7.07 4.50 -10.43
C ASN A 219 -7.98 4.00 -11.58
N LEU A 220 -8.12 4.76 -12.67
CA LEU A 220 -8.86 4.36 -13.86
C LEU A 220 -8.12 3.35 -14.77
N ASN A 221 -6.92 2.91 -14.41
CA ASN A 221 -6.19 1.87 -15.16
C ASN A 221 -6.68 0.43 -14.87
N ALA A 222 -7.61 0.25 -13.94
CA ALA A 222 -8.26 -1.04 -13.71
C ALA A 222 -9.55 -1.12 -14.55
N ASP A 223 -9.50 -1.82 -15.69
CA ASP A 223 -10.67 -2.17 -16.50
C ASP A 223 -11.59 -3.23 -15.84
N GLY A 224 -11.39 -3.50 -14.55
CA GLY A 224 -12.14 -4.52 -13.79
C GLY A 224 -11.86 -5.97 -14.25
N GLN A 225 -10.88 -6.19 -15.14
CA GLN A 225 -10.58 -7.50 -15.74
C GLN A 225 -9.21 -8.06 -15.36
N SER A 226 -8.72 -7.79 -14.14
CA SER A 226 -7.44 -8.35 -13.66
C SER A 226 -7.39 -9.87 -13.86
N PRO A 227 -6.56 -10.40 -14.78
CA PRO A 227 -6.44 -11.85 -15.03
C PRO A 227 -5.97 -12.62 -13.79
N VAL A 228 -5.34 -11.90 -12.85
CA VAL A 228 -4.89 -12.40 -11.55
C VAL A 228 -6.08 -12.77 -10.66
N VAL A 229 -7.20 -12.03 -10.70
CA VAL A 229 -8.42 -12.36 -9.94
C VAL A 229 -9.04 -13.68 -10.43
N GLN A 230 -9.01 -13.92 -11.74
CA GLN A 230 -9.48 -15.18 -12.32
C GLN A 230 -8.52 -16.34 -12.02
N ALA A 231 -7.21 -16.07 -11.98
CA ALA A 231 -6.20 -17.07 -11.61
C ALA A 231 -6.27 -17.44 -10.12
N ALA A 232 -6.40 -16.47 -9.22
CA ALA A 232 -6.49 -16.69 -7.77
C ALA A 232 -7.75 -17.50 -7.38
N LYS A 233 -8.90 -17.24 -8.04
CA LYS A 233 -10.12 -18.07 -7.88
C LYS A 233 -9.90 -19.52 -8.34
N ARG A 234 -9.11 -19.73 -9.40
CA ARG A 234 -8.81 -21.08 -9.94
C ARG A 234 -7.81 -21.83 -9.07
N GLU A 235 -6.82 -21.16 -8.49
CA GLU A 235 -5.84 -21.80 -7.59
C GLU A 235 -6.45 -22.15 -6.24
N GLY A 236 -7.30 -21.29 -5.67
CA GLY A 236 -8.06 -21.60 -4.44
C GLY A 236 -9.02 -22.78 -4.58
N ALA A 237 -9.56 -23.02 -5.78
CA ALA A 237 -10.41 -24.17 -6.08
C ALA A 237 -9.62 -25.50 -6.17
N LYS A 238 -8.39 -25.47 -6.69
CA LYS A 238 -7.53 -26.67 -6.79
C LYS A 238 -7.05 -27.17 -5.43
N VAL A 239 -6.85 -26.28 -4.46
CA VAL A 239 -6.45 -26.66 -3.09
C VAL A 239 -7.60 -27.36 -2.35
N ARG A 240 -8.87 -27.05 -2.66
CA ARG A 240 -10.04 -27.72 -2.07
C ARG A 240 -10.30 -29.12 -2.65
N ALA A 241 -10.07 -29.31 -3.95
CA ALA A 241 -10.31 -30.60 -4.62
C ALA A 241 -9.30 -31.71 -4.26
N HIS A 242 -8.23 -31.39 -3.53
CA HIS A 242 -7.24 -32.36 -3.04
C HIS A 242 -7.37 -32.69 -1.53
N ARG A 243 -8.45 -32.22 -0.89
CA ARG A 243 -8.73 -32.50 0.53
C ARG A 243 -10.06 -33.24 0.77
N ASP A 244 -10.71 -33.71 -0.29
CA ASP A 244 -11.84 -34.64 -0.24
C ASP A 244 -11.41 -36.03 -0.71
#